data_AF-A0A804M067-F1
#
_entry.id   AF-A0A804M067-F1
#
_cell.length_a   1.000
_cell.length_b   1.000
_cell.length_c   1.000
_cell.angle_alpha   90.00
_cell.angle_beta   90.00
_cell.angle_gamma   90.00
#
_symmetry.space_group_name_H-M   'P 1'
#
loop_
_entity.id
_entity.type
_entity.pdbx_description
1 polymer ?
#
loop_
_entity_poly.entity_id
_entity_poly.type
_entity_poly.pdbx_seq_one_letter_code
_entity_poly.pdbx_strand_id
1 'polypeptide(L)'
;MAGSGRINQNRTVPDIRPFPPFVLFDDIQDFNNLPHVKSIFARVVVKFPRRHDSQHFILQDITGSKMEAISSRNNVPRFDALLTQGCTNTLYRVGFCLNREGIQFWNIGHGLEIGLITHTIVEPFIKPIQFPPFPKYLMSFHKVYQQPHKSFVDIIGIVLHLEPLKHIGGRPYREAVLMDSRWDLIVVGVWTDLLQRNALRWMLGNLGLQHRSFQPRSSHYIPLEDYSTFVDSKSKASYRRQIS
;
A
#
# COMPACT_ATOMS: atom_id res chain seq x y z
N MET A 1 -7.73 -49.02 54.02
CA MET A 1 -7.81 -47.78 54.81
C MET A 1 -6.97 -46.72 54.12
N ALA A 2 -7.59 -45.54 53.91
CA ALA A 2 -7.07 -44.20 53.59
C ALA A 2 -5.68 -44.05 52.91
N GLY A 3 -5.51 -43.25 51.86
CA GLY A 3 -6.44 -42.33 51.20
C GLY A 3 -5.71 -41.43 50.18
N SER A 4 -6.46 -41.09 49.13
CA SER A 4 -6.52 -39.79 48.41
C SER A 4 -5.19 -39.16 47.95
N GLY A 5 -4.87 -39.04 46.66
CA GLY A 5 -5.73 -38.91 45.49
C GLY A 5 -6.40 -37.53 45.42
N ARG A 6 -5.63 -36.48 45.11
CA ARG A 6 -6.14 -35.14 44.73
C ARG A 6 -5.37 -34.65 43.50
N ILE A 7 -5.92 -34.89 42.32
CA ILE A 7 -6.68 -33.88 41.52
C ILE A 7 -5.74 -32.77 41.03
N ASN A 8 -5.09 -33.07 39.90
CA ASN A 8 -4.58 -32.04 38.99
C ASN A 8 -5.80 -31.29 38.45
N GLN A 9 -5.96 -30.06 38.96
CA GLN A 9 -6.99 -29.13 38.51
C GLN A 9 -6.68 -28.75 37.06
N ASN A 10 -7.54 -29.20 36.16
CA ASN A 10 -7.65 -28.66 34.80
C ASN A 10 -7.80 -27.14 34.88
N ARG A 11 -6.74 -26.44 34.49
CA ARG A 11 -6.72 -25.00 34.30
C ARG A 11 -7.47 -24.71 33.00
N THR A 12 -8.76 -24.41 33.10
CA THR A 12 -9.59 -23.96 31.98
C THR A 12 -9.05 -22.60 31.51
N VAL A 13 -8.33 -22.60 30.38
CA VAL A 13 -8.01 -21.39 29.63
C VAL A 13 -9.34 -20.83 29.11
N PRO A 14 -9.68 -19.55 29.31
CA PRO A 14 -10.89 -18.99 28.75
C PRO A 14 -10.76 -18.96 27.22
N ASP A 15 -11.43 -19.91 26.59
CA ASP A 15 -11.48 -20.14 25.16
C ASP A 15 -12.39 -19.09 24.49
N ILE A 16 -11.78 -18.32 23.59
CA ILE A 16 -12.34 -17.70 22.37
C ILE A 16 -13.61 -16.84 22.55
N ARG A 17 -13.43 -15.52 22.69
CA ARG A 17 -14.43 -14.57 22.19
C ARG A 17 -14.62 -14.80 20.69
N PRO A 18 -15.84 -14.92 20.15
CA PRO A 18 -16.01 -15.09 18.72
C PRO A 18 -15.37 -13.90 17.99
N PHE A 19 -14.42 -14.20 17.10
CA PHE A 19 -13.83 -13.20 16.23
C PHE A 19 -14.88 -12.77 15.20
N PRO A 20 -14.94 -11.48 14.82
CA PRO A 20 -15.79 -11.05 13.73
C PRO A 20 -15.47 -11.80 12.43
N PRO A 21 -16.44 -11.96 11.52
CA PRO A 21 -16.22 -12.67 10.27
C PRO A 21 -15.16 -11.97 9.42
N PHE A 22 -14.44 -12.78 8.63
CA PHE A 22 -13.50 -12.29 7.64
C PHE A 22 -14.23 -11.76 6.40
N VAL A 23 -13.72 -10.67 5.84
CA VAL A 23 -14.28 -10.00 4.67
C VAL A 23 -13.17 -9.55 3.73
N LEU A 24 -13.49 -9.46 2.44
CA LEU A 24 -12.67 -8.77 1.45
C LEU A 24 -13.14 -7.32 1.33
N PHE A 25 -12.30 -6.44 0.77
CA PHE A 25 -12.64 -5.02 0.69
C PHE A 25 -13.82 -4.75 -0.25
N ASP A 26 -13.93 -5.50 -1.35
CA ASP A 26 -15.04 -5.36 -2.32
C ASP A 26 -16.36 -5.96 -1.85
N ASP A 27 -16.34 -6.80 -0.80
CA ASP A 27 -17.54 -7.42 -0.24
C ASP A 27 -18.32 -6.45 0.67
N ILE A 28 -17.69 -5.33 1.07
CA ILE A 28 -18.31 -4.35 1.95
C ILE A 28 -19.08 -3.33 1.11
N GLN A 29 -20.40 -3.53 1.03
CA GLN A 29 -21.31 -2.67 0.28
C GLN A 29 -22.40 -2.03 1.14
N ASP A 30 -22.58 -2.48 2.39
CA ASP A 30 -23.62 -1.95 3.28
C ASP A 30 -23.11 -0.69 3.99
N PHE A 31 -23.66 0.46 3.58
CA PHE A 31 -23.39 1.76 4.17
C PHE A 31 -24.37 2.13 5.29
N ASN A 32 -25.46 1.38 5.46
CA ASN A 32 -26.58 1.79 6.31
C ASN A 32 -26.31 1.54 7.81
N ASN A 33 -25.38 0.63 8.15
CA ASN A 33 -25.13 0.20 9.53
C ASN A 33 -23.64 0.30 9.94
N LEU A 34 -22.97 1.37 9.51
CA LEU A 34 -21.58 1.63 9.88
C LEU A 34 -21.45 2.12 11.34
N PRO A 35 -20.37 1.77 12.07
CA PRO A 35 -19.25 0.97 11.59
C PRO A 35 -19.48 -0.54 11.67
N HIS A 36 -19.11 -1.25 10.61
CA HIS A 36 -19.06 -2.71 10.65
C HIS A 36 -17.72 -3.16 11.24
N VAL A 37 -17.79 -3.91 12.34
CA VAL A 37 -16.60 -4.53 12.93
C VAL A 37 -16.38 -5.90 12.28
N LYS A 38 -15.26 -6.06 11.58
CA LYS A 38 -14.93 -7.29 10.82
C LYS A 38 -13.47 -7.70 11.07
N SER A 39 -13.05 -8.79 10.42
CA SER A 39 -11.66 -9.23 10.39
C SER A 39 -11.17 -9.24 8.94
N ILE A 40 -9.88 -8.98 8.71
CA ILE A 40 -9.27 -8.93 7.37
C ILE A 40 -7.89 -9.56 7.39
N PHE A 41 -7.46 -10.06 6.23
CA PHE A 41 -6.05 -10.32 5.94
C PHE A 41 -5.55 -9.16 5.07
N ALA A 42 -4.50 -8.48 5.50
CA ALA A 42 -4.01 -7.31 4.78
C ALA A 42 -2.49 -7.22 4.73
N ARG A 43 -1.97 -6.82 3.56
CA ARG A 43 -0.62 -6.31 3.38
C ARG A 43 -0.62 -4.81 3.59
N VAL A 44 0.32 -4.28 4.37
CA VAL A 44 0.56 -2.83 4.45
C VAL A 44 1.36 -2.42 3.22
N VAL A 45 0.69 -1.93 2.19
CA VAL A 45 1.35 -1.47 0.96
C VAL A 45 2.07 -0.15 1.20
N VAL A 46 1.43 0.73 1.97
CA VAL A 46 1.95 2.07 2.25
C VAL A 46 1.77 2.39 3.71
N LYS A 47 2.83 2.93 4.31
CA LYS A 47 2.76 3.57 5.61
C LYS A 47 3.16 5.02 5.44
N PHE A 48 2.22 5.94 5.62
CA PHE A 48 2.53 7.36 5.47
C PHE A 48 3.35 7.88 6.66
N PRO A 49 4.09 8.99 6.48
CA PRO A 49 4.64 9.71 7.61
C PRO A 49 3.52 10.12 8.57
N ARG A 50 3.71 9.81 9.85
CA ARG A 50 2.75 10.17 10.92
C ARG A 50 2.45 11.68 10.91
N ARG A 51 1.18 12.05 11.07
CA ARG A 51 0.72 13.44 11.15
C ARG A 51 0.04 13.70 12.48
N HIS A 52 0.73 14.35 13.42
CA HIS A 52 0.19 14.72 14.74
C HIS A 52 -0.64 13.58 15.39
N ASP A 53 -1.96 13.68 15.26
CA ASP A 53 -2.98 12.83 15.87
C ASP A 53 -3.54 11.76 14.94
N SER A 54 -2.99 11.57 13.74
CA SER A 54 -3.35 10.49 12.83
C SER A 54 -2.14 9.76 12.27
N GLN A 55 -2.36 8.48 11.97
CA GLN A 55 -1.44 7.69 11.17
C GLN A 55 -2.22 6.88 10.14
N HIS A 56 -1.80 7.02 8.88
CA HIS A 56 -2.49 6.52 7.70
C HIS A 56 -1.69 5.40 7.05
N PHE A 57 -2.42 4.43 6.50
CA PHE A 57 -1.87 3.30 5.77
C PHE A 57 -2.72 3.04 4.54
N ILE A 58 -2.11 2.52 3.48
CA ILE A 58 -2.86 1.81 2.45
C ILE A 58 -2.67 0.33 2.68
N LEU A 59 -3.79 -0.35 2.92
CA LEU A 59 -3.86 -1.79 3.05
C LEU A 59 -4.26 -2.40 1.72
N GLN A 60 -3.79 -3.61 1.45
CA GLN A 60 -4.24 -4.44 0.33
C GLN A 60 -4.73 -5.78 0.86
N ASP A 61 -5.88 -6.24 0.40
CA ASP A 61 -6.41 -7.57 0.74
C ASP A 61 -5.87 -8.67 -0.19
N ILE A 62 -6.31 -9.90 0.03
CA ILE A 62 -5.86 -11.06 -0.75
C ILE A 62 -6.34 -11.05 -2.22
N THR A 63 -7.30 -10.20 -2.59
CA THR A 63 -7.73 -10.01 -3.99
C THR A 63 -6.92 -8.96 -4.72
N GLY A 64 -6.09 -8.21 -3.98
CA GLY A 64 -5.32 -7.11 -4.52
C GLY A 64 -6.05 -5.77 -4.46
N SER A 65 -7.29 -5.74 -3.97
CA SER A 65 -8.05 -4.52 -3.67
C SER A 65 -7.40 -3.78 -2.52
N LYS A 66 -7.52 -2.45 -2.52
CA LYS A 66 -6.85 -1.58 -1.55
C LYS A 66 -7.87 -0.77 -0.77
N MET A 67 -7.55 -0.44 0.47
CA MET A 67 -8.36 0.45 1.30
C MET A 67 -7.44 1.26 2.20
N GLU A 68 -7.81 2.52 2.45
CA GLU A 68 -7.11 3.31 3.45
C GLU A 68 -7.45 2.81 4.86
N ALA A 69 -6.45 2.72 5.72
CA ALA A 69 -6.63 2.49 7.14
C ALA A 69 -6.07 3.66 7.94
N ILE A 70 -6.83 4.10 8.93
CA ILE A 70 -6.52 5.28 9.75
C ILE A 70 -6.54 4.86 11.21
N SER A 71 -5.47 5.20 11.92
CA SER A 71 -5.44 5.24 13.38
C SER A 71 -5.44 6.69 13.84
N SER A 72 -6.16 6.97 14.92
CA SER A 72 -6.29 8.33 15.44
C SER A 72 -6.03 8.43 16.94
N ARG A 73 -5.57 9.59 17.39
CA ARG A 73 -5.35 9.97 18.79
C ARG A 73 -4.49 8.93 19.53
N ASN A 74 -5.01 8.38 20.62
CA ASN A 74 -4.32 7.44 21.51
C ASN A 74 -3.94 6.11 20.82
N ASN A 75 -4.54 5.79 19.68
CA ASN A 75 -4.23 4.58 18.92
C ASN A 75 -3.01 4.74 18.01
N VAL A 76 -2.59 5.98 17.70
CA VAL A 76 -1.52 6.25 16.74
C VAL A 76 -0.19 5.61 17.12
N PRO A 77 0.37 5.80 18.33
CA PRO A 77 1.68 5.22 18.67
C PRO A 77 1.69 3.69 18.57
N ARG A 78 0.56 3.05 18.91
CA ARG A 78 0.41 1.60 18.87
C ARG A 78 0.42 1.08 17.43
N PHE A 79 -0.44 1.60 16.55
CA PHE A 79 -0.51 1.10 15.18
C PHE A 79 0.67 1.55 14.33
N ASP A 80 1.28 2.70 14.63
CA ASP A 80 2.54 3.11 14.04
C ASP A 80 3.66 2.11 14.35
N ALA A 81 3.73 1.57 15.57
CA ALA A 81 4.70 0.54 15.91
C ALA A 81 4.36 -0.85 15.33
N LEU A 82 3.09 -1.24 15.36
CA LEU A 82 2.66 -2.60 14.97
C LEU A 82 2.62 -2.83 13.45
N LEU A 83 2.19 -1.83 12.67
CA LEU A 83 2.03 -1.98 11.23
C LEU A 83 3.27 -1.46 10.50
N THR A 84 3.97 -2.38 9.84
CA THR A 84 5.18 -2.09 9.06
C THR A 84 4.89 -2.27 7.57
N GLN A 85 5.31 -1.30 6.75
CA GLN A 85 5.16 -1.37 5.30
C GLN A 85 5.87 -2.61 4.72
N GLY A 86 5.18 -3.33 3.84
CA GLY A 86 5.61 -4.59 3.25
C GLY A 86 5.15 -5.83 4.02
N CYS A 87 4.77 -5.70 5.30
CA CYS A 87 4.33 -6.84 6.11
C CYS A 87 2.85 -7.19 5.86
N THR A 88 2.57 -8.48 5.89
CA THR A 88 1.22 -9.05 5.89
C THR A 88 0.79 -9.36 7.31
N ASN A 89 -0.44 -8.98 7.65
CA ASN A 89 -1.00 -9.13 8.99
C ASN A 89 -2.42 -9.68 8.92
N THR A 90 -2.82 -10.37 9.98
CA THR A 90 -4.21 -10.67 10.29
C THR A 90 -4.72 -9.60 11.23
N LEU A 91 -5.73 -8.83 10.80
CA LEU A 91 -6.33 -7.80 11.65
C LEU A 91 -7.74 -8.23 12.04
N TYR A 92 -7.97 -8.34 13.33
CA TYR A 92 -9.29 -8.62 13.89
C TYR A 92 -9.91 -7.34 14.45
N ARG A 93 -11.24 -7.26 14.40
CA ARG A 93 -12.01 -6.14 14.98
C ARG A 93 -11.58 -4.78 14.42
N VAL A 94 -11.43 -4.71 13.10
CA VAL A 94 -11.27 -3.43 12.39
C VAL A 94 -12.66 -2.84 12.14
N GLY A 95 -12.80 -1.52 12.25
CA GLY A 95 -14.06 -0.83 11.95
C GLY A 95 -14.06 -0.33 10.51
N PHE A 96 -15.04 -0.70 9.71
CA PHE A 96 -15.28 -0.06 8.41
C PHE A 96 -16.13 1.19 8.64
N CYS A 97 -15.65 2.35 8.21
CA CYS A 97 -16.27 3.65 8.42
C CYS A 97 -16.41 4.39 7.08
N LEU A 98 -17.34 5.35 6.98
CA LEU A 98 -17.31 6.30 5.87
C LEU A 98 -15.98 7.06 5.86
N ASN A 99 -15.46 7.37 4.69
CA ASN A 99 -14.29 8.23 4.56
C ASN A 99 -14.61 9.61 5.18
N ARG A 100 -13.95 9.96 6.31
CA ARG A 100 -14.30 11.14 7.12
C ARG A 100 -13.39 12.34 6.87
N GLU A 101 -12.25 12.17 6.20
CA GLU A 101 -11.25 13.22 6.08
C GLU A 101 -11.15 13.82 4.67
N GLY A 102 -10.84 15.12 4.60
CA GLY A 102 -10.53 15.82 3.34
C GLY A 102 -9.21 15.40 2.69
N ILE A 103 -8.47 14.46 3.31
CA ILE A 103 -7.27 13.84 2.74
C ILE A 103 -7.73 12.59 1.99
N GLN A 104 -8.52 12.75 0.94
CA GLN A 104 -9.05 11.60 0.24
C GLN A 104 -7.97 11.07 -0.70
N PHE A 105 -7.58 9.81 -0.55
CA PHE A 105 -6.92 9.06 -1.62
C PHE A 105 -8.02 8.58 -2.59
N TRP A 106 -8.68 9.54 -3.25
CA TRP A 106 -9.95 9.42 -4.02
C TRP A 106 -10.05 8.22 -4.97
N ASN A 107 -8.91 7.65 -5.37
CA ASN A 107 -8.83 6.58 -6.37
C ASN A 107 -8.77 5.18 -5.80
N ILE A 108 -8.65 5.06 -4.48
CA ILE A 108 -8.91 3.80 -3.80
C ILE A 108 -10.43 3.73 -3.72
N GLY A 109 -11.05 3.08 -4.73
CA GLY A 109 -12.46 3.22 -5.12
C GLY A 109 -13.54 2.79 -4.10
N HIS A 110 -13.21 2.76 -2.82
CA HIS A 110 -14.14 2.54 -1.73
C HIS A 110 -14.54 3.87 -1.10
N GLY A 111 -15.84 4.11 -0.93
CA GLY A 111 -16.37 5.20 -0.09
C GLY A 111 -16.14 4.98 1.41
N LEU A 112 -15.35 3.97 1.76
CA LEU A 112 -15.08 3.52 3.12
C LEU A 112 -13.58 3.56 3.41
N GLU A 113 -13.27 3.73 4.69
CA GLU A 113 -11.95 3.60 5.29
C GLU A 113 -12.00 2.59 6.43
N ILE A 114 -10.83 2.09 6.81
CA ILE A 114 -10.66 1.19 7.96
C ILE A 114 -10.20 2.01 9.17
N GLY A 115 -11.07 2.13 10.16
CA GLY A 115 -10.74 2.62 11.49
C GLY A 115 -9.99 1.58 12.31
N LEU A 116 -8.72 1.85 12.62
CA LEU A 116 -7.92 1.09 13.57
C LEU A 116 -8.24 1.56 14.99
N ILE A 117 -9.09 0.79 15.67
CA ILE A 117 -9.68 1.15 16.96
C ILE A 117 -8.96 0.47 18.12
N THR A 118 -9.25 0.90 19.35
CA THR A 118 -8.62 0.39 20.58
C THR A 118 -8.69 -1.14 20.70
N HIS A 119 -9.78 -1.75 20.22
CA HIS A 119 -10.01 -3.19 20.27
C HIS A 119 -9.53 -3.96 19.04
N THR A 120 -8.93 -3.30 18.05
CA THR A 120 -8.31 -3.99 16.91
C THR A 120 -7.12 -4.80 17.40
N ILE A 121 -7.03 -6.05 16.96
CA ILE A 121 -5.93 -6.98 17.26
C ILE A 121 -5.16 -7.20 15.97
N VAL A 122 -3.83 -7.10 16.04
CA VAL A 122 -2.93 -7.32 14.90
C VAL A 122 -2.09 -8.54 15.24
N GLU A 123 -2.17 -9.56 14.40
CA GLU A 123 -1.37 -10.77 14.50
C GLU A 123 -0.55 -10.97 13.21
N PRO A 124 0.64 -11.60 13.29
CA PRO A 124 1.37 -12.01 12.10
C PRO A 124 0.50 -12.88 11.19
N PHE A 125 0.59 -12.66 9.88
CA PHE A 125 -0.13 -13.47 8.92
C PHE A 125 0.54 -14.85 8.75
N ILE A 126 -0.19 -15.92 9.08
CA ILE A 126 0.31 -17.31 9.05
C ILE A 126 -0.40 -18.21 8.03
N LYS A 127 -1.37 -17.67 7.28
CA LYS A 127 -2.16 -18.48 6.34
C LYS A 127 -1.37 -18.73 5.05
N PRO A 128 -1.48 -19.90 4.43
CA PRO A 128 -0.79 -20.22 3.17
C PRO A 128 -1.49 -19.59 1.96
N ILE A 129 -1.96 -18.33 2.07
CA ILE A 129 -2.61 -17.58 0.99
C ILE A 129 -1.61 -16.53 0.52
N GLN A 130 -1.36 -16.48 -0.78
CA GLN A 130 -0.48 -15.48 -1.36
C GLN A 130 -1.27 -14.22 -1.70
N PHE A 131 -0.72 -13.07 -1.34
CA PHE A 131 -1.20 -11.79 -1.86
C PHE A 131 -0.73 -11.64 -3.31
N PRO A 132 -1.55 -11.10 -4.21
CA PRO A 132 -1.13 -10.88 -5.58
C PRO A 132 0.08 -9.93 -5.58
N PRO A 133 1.09 -10.18 -6.44
CA PRO A 133 2.19 -9.24 -6.57
C PRO A 133 1.64 -7.88 -7.02
N PHE A 134 0.87 -7.87 -8.11
CA PHE A 134 0.35 -6.65 -8.71
C PHE A 134 -0.94 -6.15 -8.05
N PRO A 135 -1.17 -4.82 -8.03
CA PRO A 135 -2.47 -4.25 -7.69
C PRO A 135 -3.58 -4.75 -8.60
N LYS A 136 -4.80 -4.89 -8.06
CA LYS A 136 -5.98 -5.31 -8.83
C LYS A 136 -6.37 -4.30 -9.90
N TYR A 137 -6.21 -3.01 -9.61
CA TYR A 137 -6.58 -1.91 -10.49
C TYR A 137 -5.34 -1.15 -10.92
N LEU A 138 -5.14 -1.00 -12.23
CA LEU A 138 -4.04 -0.22 -12.81
C LEU A 138 -4.63 0.95 -13.60
N MET A 139 -4.18 2.16 -13.30
CA MET A 139 -4.58 3.39 -13.96
C MET A 139 -3.65 3.68 -15.13
N SER A 140 -4.24 3.96 -16.29
CA SER A 140 -3.51 4.44 -17.48
C SER A 140 -2.97 5.85 -17.27
N PHE A 141 -1.85 6.19 -17.91
CA PHE A 141 -1.16 7.45 -17.62
C PHE A 141 -1.99 8.68 -17.98
N HIS A 142 -2.73 8.68 -19.09
CA HIS A 142 -3.65 9.79 -19.41
C HIS A 142 -4.73 10.03 -18.34
N LYS A 143 -5.17 8.98 -17.62
CA LYS A 143 -6.13 9.12 -16.50
C LYS A 143 -5.45 9.64 -15.24
N VAL A 144 -4.17 9.34 -15.04
CA VAL A 144 -3.39 9.85 -13.91
C VAL A 144 -3.34 11.38 -13.94
N TYR A 145 -3.15 11.98 -15.11
CA TYR A 145 -3.16 13.44 -15.28
C TYR A 145 -4.50 14.11 -14.96
N GLN A 146 -5.58 13.34 -14.94
CA GLN A 146 -6.93 13.83 -14.63
C GLN A 146 -7.24 13.73 -13.14
N GLN A 147 -6.35 13.12 -12.35
CA GLN A 147 -6.58 12.91 -10.93
C GLN A 147 -6.41 14.20 -10.13
N PRO A 148 -7.19 14.37 -9.06
CA PRO A 148 -6.93 15.41 -8.08
C PRO A 148 -5.49 15.35 -7.58
N HIS A 149 -4.93 16.52 -7.26
CA HIS A 149 -3.65 16.58 -6.56
C HIS A 149 -3.75 15.81 -5.24
N LYS A 150 -2.70 15.07 -4.89
CA LYS A 150 -2.61 14.18 -3.72
C LYS A 150 -3.45 12.88 -3.79
N SER A 151 -3.79 12.42 -4.98
CA SER A 151 -4.37 11.09 -5.15
C SER A 151 -3.32 9.97 -5.11
N PHE A 152 -3.70 8.84 -4.51
CA PHE A 152 -2.96 7.58 -4.61
C PHE A 152 -3.36 6.85 -5.89
N VAL A 153 -2.42 6.37 -6.70
CA VAL A 153 -2.72 5.63 -7.93
C VAL A 153 -1.80 4.45 -8.07
N ASP A 154 -2.32 3.38 -8.66
CA ASP A 154 -1.54 2.25 -9.10
C ASP A 154 -1.30 2.35 -10.59
N ILE A 155 -0.03 2.31 -11.01
CA ILE A 155 0.37 2.48 -12.40
C ILE A 155 1.34 1.39 -12.81
N ILE A 156 1.40 1.10 -14.11
CA ILE A 156 2.39 0.22 -14.70
C ILE A 156 2.96 0.85 -15.96
N GLY A 157 4.27 0.73 -16.15
CA GLY A 157 4.93 1.20 -17.36
C GLY A 157 6.36 0.69 -17.45
N ILE A 158 6.95 0.88 -18.64
CA ILE A 158 8.36 0.59 -18.91
C ILE A 158 9.16 1.83 -18.54
N VAL A 159 10.25 1.65 -17.81
CA VAL A 159 11.19 2.74 -17.49
C VAL A 159 12.02 3.03 -18.74
N LEU A 160 11.86 4.25 -19.28
CA LEU A 160 12.61 4.70 -20.46
C LEU A 160 13.89 5.43 -20.09
N HIS A 161 13.82 6.22 -19.01
CA HIS A 161 14.95 7.02 -18.56
C HIS A 161 14.94 7.14 -17.04
N LEU A 162 16.13 7.15 -16.46
CA LEU A 162 16.33 7.42 -15.05
C LEU A 162 17.32 8.55 -14.91
N GLU A 163 16.86 9.67 -14.38
CA GLU A 163 17.70 10.83 -14.13
C GLU A 163 18.84 10.46 -13.15
N PRO A 164 19.99 11.14 -13.24
CA PRO A 164 21.03 11.04 -12.23
C PRO A 164 20.50 11.33 -10.83
N LEU A 165 21.12 10.73 -9.82
CA LEU A 165 20.78 10.97 -8.43
C LEU A 165 21.04 12.44 -8.06
N LYS A 166 20.02 13.13 -7.58
CA LYS A 166 20.04 14.50 -7.07
C LYS A 166 19.86 14.47 -5.54
N HIS A 167 20.21 15.56 -4.86
CA HIS A 167 19.96 15.71 -3.42
C HIS A 167 19.03 16.91 -3.19
N ILE A 168 17.85 16.67 -2.63
CA ILE A 168 16.87 17.71 -2.30
C ILE A 168 16.69 17.71 -0.78
N GLY A 169 17.01 18.83 -0.11
CA GLY A 169 16.94 18.92 1.35
C GLY A 169 17.80 17.88 2.08
N GLY A 170 18.96 17.54 1.51
CA GLY A 170 19.86 16.51 2.03
C GLY A 170 19.41 15.06 1.80
N ARG A 171 18.27 14.85 1.12
CA ARG A 171 17.73 13.51 0.83
C ARG A 171 17.98 13.14 -0.64
N PRO A 172 18.54 11.95 -0.94
CA PRO A 172 18.61 11.45 -2.30
C PRO A 172 17.24 11.42 -3.01
N TYR A 173 17.21 11.89 -4.24
CA TYR A 173 16.03 11.99 -5.08
C TYR A 173 16.43 11.72 -6.53
N ARG A 174 15.59 11.05 -7.30
CA ARG A 174 15.74 10.97 -8.75
C ARG A 174 14.39 10.96 -9.42
N GLU A 175 14.37 11.25 -10.71
CA GLU A 175 13.18 11.09 -11.53
C GLU A 175 13.32 9.86 -12.44
N ALA A 176 12.20 9.19 -12.66
CA ALA A 176 12.04 8.14 -13.65
C ALA A 176 11.03 8.59 -14.69
N VAL A 177 11.37 8.42 -15.96
CA VAL A 177 10.43 8.58 -17.08
C VAL A 177 9.91 7.20 -17.43
N LEU A 178 8.60 7.03 -17.38
CA LEU A 178 7.92 5.79 -17.71
C LEU A 178 7.03 5.96 -18.93
N MET A 179 6.81 4.86 -19.64
CA MET A 179 5.89 4.76 -20.77
C MET A 179 4.89 3.62 -20.56
N ASP A 180 3.61 3.88 -20.79
CA ASP A 180 2.57 2.83 -20.77
C ASP A 180 2.36 2.19 -22.16
N SER A 181 1.44 1.23 -22.27
CA SER A 181 1.15 0.53 -23.53
C SER A 181 0.54 1.41 -24.62
N ARG A 182 0.14 2.65 -24.30
CA ARG A 182 -0.41 3.63 -25.24
C ARG A 182 0.63 4.65 -25.68
N TRP A 183 1.89 4.47 -25.31
CA TRP A 183 2.97 5.44 -25.55
C TRP A 183 2.76 6.77 -24.80
N ASP A 184 1.87 6.80 -23.82
CA ASP A 184 1.78 7.93 -22.89
C ASP A 184 3.01 7.91 -21.98
N LEU A 185 3.56 9.10 -21.70
CA LEU A 185 4.69 9.25 -20.78
C LEU A 185 4.23 9.78 -19.43
N ILE A 186 4.92 9.39 -18.35
CA ILE A 186 4.80 10.01 -17.03
C ILE A 186 6.17 10.14 -16.36
N VAL A 187 6.36 11.23 -15.62
CA VAL A 187 7.56 11.44 -14.79
C VAL A 187 7.20 11.15 -13.34
N VAL A 188 7.98 10.29 -12.70
CA VAL A 188 7.78 9.88 -11.31
C VAL A 188 9.01 10.25 -10.50
N GLY A 189 8.82 11.07 -9.46
CA GLY A 189 9.86 11.40 -8.50
C GLY A 189 10.03 10.29 -7.46
N VAL A 190 11.26 9.83 -7.25
CA VAL A 190 11.60 8.70 -6.38
C VAL A 190 12.47 9.18 -5.23
N TRP A 191 12.02 8.95 -4.00
CA TRP A 191 12.71 9.34 -2.77
C TRP A 191 13.55 8.20 -2.16
N THR A 192 14.38 8.57 -1.19
CA THR A 192 15.48 7.78 -0.61
C THR A 192 15.15 6.37 -0.16
N ASP A 193 14.02 6.23 0.52
CA ASP A 193 13.54 4.98 1.10
C ASP A 193 13.22 3.97 0.01
N LEU A 194 12.61 4.43 -1.09
CA LEU A 194 12.30 3.63 -2.26
C LEU A 194 13.54 3.32 -3.10
N LEU A 195 14.46 4.27 -3.21
CA LEU A 195 15.71 4.10 -3.94
C LEU A 195 16.59 3.01 -3.33
N GLN A 196 16.75 3.01 -2.01
CA GLN A 196 17.57 2.02 -1.32
C GLN A 196 16.93 0.63 -1.34
N ARG A 197 15.62 0.53 -1.07
CA ARG A 197 14.90 -0.75 -1.04
C ARG A 197 14.91 -1.47 -2.38
N ASN A 198 14.87 -0.71 -3.48
CA ASN A 198 14.82 -1.27 -4.82
C ASN A 198 16.16 -1.16 -5.56
N ALA A 199 17.26 -0.74 -4.92
CA ALA A 199 18.54 -0.44 -5.57
C ALA A 199 19.04 -1.58 -6.47
N LEU A 200 18.96 -2.84 -6.00
CA LEU A 200 19.32 -4.02 -6.78
C LEU A 200 18.42 -4.21 -8.02
N ARG A 201 17.11 -4.02 -7.86
CA ARG A 201 16.15 -4.11 -8.97
C ARG A 201 16.40 -3.03 -10.02
N TRP A 202 16.74 -1.81 -9.57
CA TRP A 202 17.13 -0.69 -10.45
C TRP A 202 18.44 -0.95 -11.20
N MET A 203 19.45 -1.51 -10.53
CA MET A 203 20.73 -1.86 -11.17
C MET A 203 20.54 -2.96 -12.22
N LEU A 204 19.76 -4.00 -11.92
CA LEU A 204 19.48 -5.08 -12.86
C LEU A 204 18.66 -4.61 -14.06
N GLY A 205 17.73 -3.68 -13.87
CA GLY A 205 17.00 -3.04 -14.97
C GLY A 205 17.90 -2.24 -15.92
N ASN A 206 18.91 -1.54 -15.37
CA ASN A 206 19.87 -0.77 -16.18
C ASN A 206 20.82 -1.66 -17.00
N LEU A 207 21.19 -2.85 -16.50
CA LEU A 207 22.01 -3.81 -17.25
C LEU A 207 21.29 -4.35 -18.51
N GLY A 208 19.95 -4.34 -18.54
CA GLY A 208 19.16 -4.75 -19.71
C GLY A 208 19.08 -3.70 -20.82
N LEU A 209 19.33 -2.42 -20.52
CA LEU A 209 19.08 -1.30 -21.45
C LEU A 209 20.35 -0.72 -22.11
N GLN A 210 21.55 -1.00 -21.59
CA GLN A 210 22.78 -0.32 -22.05
C GLN A 210 23.49 -0.92 -23.29
N HIS A 211 23.04 -2.03 -23.88
CA HIS A 211 23.81 -2.64 -24.98
C HIS A 211 23.01 -3.46 -26.01
N ARG A 212 21.76 -3.10 -26.30
CA ARG A 212 21.00 -3.71 -27.41
C ARG A 212 20.24 -2.66 -28.19
N SER A 213 20.60 -2.56 -29.48
CA SER A 213 19.75 -2.07 -30.55
C SER A 213 18.30 -2.48 -30.33
N PHE A 214 17.41 -1.50 -30.53
CA PHE A 214 15.96 -1.59 -30.41
C PHE A 214 15.40 -2.88 -31.04
N GLN A 215 15.21 -3.92 -30.22
CA GLN A 215 14.38 -5.09 -30.51
C GLN A 215 13.57 -5.42 -29.25
N PRO A 216 12.22 -5.31 -29.29
CA PRO A 216 11.38 -5.55 -28.13
C PRO A 216 11.22 -7.06 -27.92
N ARG A 217 12.20 -7.70 -27.27
CA ARG A 217 12.11 -9.14 -26.92
C ARG A 217 12.47 -9.47 -25.49
N SER A 218 12.63 -8.49 -24.61
CA SER A 218 12.88 -8.73 -23.19
C SER A 218 12.29 -7.62 -22.32
N SER A 219 10.96 -7.61 -22.19
CA SER A 219 10.25 -6.68 -21.31
C SER A 219 10.46 -7.08 -19.85
N HIS A 220 11.44 -6.46 -19.20
CA HIS A 220 11.56 -6.53 -17.74
C HIS A 220 10.56 -5.53 -17.16
N TYR A 221 9.39 -6.02 -16.76
CA TYR A 221 8.44 -5.23 -15.98
C TYR A 221 9.06 -5.00 -14.60
N ILE A 222 9.35 -3.75 -14.24
CA ILE A 222 9.65 -3.40 -12.86
C ILE A 222 8.30 -3.11 -12.20
N PRO A 223 7.80 -3.97 -11.31
CA PRO A 223 6.60 -3.66 -10.56
C PRO A 223 6.90 -2.44 -9.70
N LEU A 224 6.16 -1.36 -9.93
CA LEU A 224 6.19 -0.15 -9.11
C LEU A 224 5.41 -0.39 -7.80
N GLU A 225 5.50 -1.60 -7.21
CA GLU A 225 4.70 -2.03 -6.06
C GLU A 225 5.02 -1.23 -4.77
N ASP A 226 6.14 -0.51 -4.74
CA ASP A 226 6.47 0.42 -3.66
C ASP A 226 6.29 1.91 -4.03
N TYR A 227 5.80 2.24 -5.24
CA TYR A 227 5.66 3.63 -5.68
C TYR A 227 4.35 4.21 -5.23
N SER A 228 4.30 4.51 -3.95
CA SER A 228 3.32 5.42 -3.36
C SER A 228 3.80 6.85 -3.51
N THR A 229 4.30 7.18 -4.69
CA THR A 229 4.78 8.53 -4.99
C THR A 229 3.58 9.31 -5.49
N PHE A 230 3.13 10.24 -4.66
CA PHE A 230 2.18 11.27 -5.05
C PHE A 230 2.57 11.82 -6.42
N VAL A 231 1.64 11.71 -7.37
CA VAL A 231 1.77 12.43 -8.63
C VAL A 231 1.52 13.90 -8.32
N ASP A 232 2.59 14.68 -8.19
CA ASP A 232 2.50 16.13 -8.36
C ASP A 232 2.53 16.40 -9.87
N SER A 233 1.39 16.78 -10.44
CA SER A 233 1.15 16.90 -11.89
C SER A 233 1.87 18.07 -12.57
N LYS A 234 2.99 18.55 -12.01
CA LYS A 234 3.83 19.61 -12.58
C LYS A 234 4.90 19.04 -13.51
N SER A 235 4.57 18.64 -14.75
CA SER A 235 5.64 18.42 -15.75
C SER A 235 5.31 18.66 -17.23
N LYS A 236 4.06 18.96 -17.61
CA LYS A 236 3.71 19.20 -19.03
C LYS A 236 4.48 20.35 -19.69
N ALA A 237 5.03 21.28 -18.90
CA ALA A 237 5.77 22.44 -19.41
C ALA A 237 7.26 22.17 -19.69
N SER A 238 7.87 21.11 -19.14
CA SER A 238 9.34 20.97 -19.18
C SER A 238 9.85 20.09 -20.33
N TYR A 239 9.06 19.14 -20.84
CA TYR A 239 9.53 18.19 -21.87
C TYR A 239 9.24 18.60 -23.32
N ARG A 240 8.31 19.55 -23.57
CA ARG A 240 8.04 20.07 -24.93
C ARG A 240 9.18 20.91 -25.52
N ARG A 241 10.25 21.21 -24.77
CA ARG A 241 11.41 21.99 -25.25
C ARG A 241 12.64 21.16 -25.64
N GLN A 242 12.61 19.83 -25.56
CA GLN A 242 13.77 18.99 -25.88
C GLN A 242 13.59 18.09 -27.11
N ILE A 243 12.49 18.23 -27.85
CA ILE A 243 12.18 17.39 -29.04
C ILE A 243 11.71 18.24 -30.24
N SER A 244 12.15 19.49 -30.31
CA SER A 244 12.08 20.37 -31.50
C SER A 244 13.47 20.90 -31.80
#